data_AF-A0A256ZK76-F1
#
_entry.id   AF-A0A256ZK76-F1
#
_cell.length_a   1.000
_cell.length_b   1.000
_cell.length_c   1.000
_cell.angle_alpha   90.00
_cell.angle_beta   90.00
_cell.angle_gamma   90.00
#
_symmetry.space_group_name_H-M   'P 1'
#
loop_
_entity.id
_entity.type
_entity.pdbx_description
1 polymer ?
#
loop_
_entity_poly.entity_id
_entity_poly.type
_entity_poly.pdbx_seq_one_letter_code
_entity_poly.pdbx_strand_id
1 'polypeptide(L)'
;MYEQKLFTTKATKWIALAGNLISSFENIHGILGLNEIYIDNSFYNYVEWVPGSSLIVSVGETCKKDILNSVKELLRVDNDLANLVIAEGRTSEALYHWRTLYSRVLEVFLDNMVGFLKSKTVVTNSKRIEYMLLVSRKGEGVVLQGDVDRIRIPRVRAWLIAHTHPSPHSFFSPKDMETSRDLFVNQGLLSAVVTSTTICVLYRCGDMDVDDYEKLILIERKLAKGKVREALKLMSRLKSVRLVLKGVHLNLR
;
A
#
# COMPACT_ATOMS: atom_id res chain seq x y z
N MET A 1 -9.01 -7.94 27.57
CA MET A 1 -9.29 -8.61 26.28
C MET A 1 -8.67 -7.75 25.20
N TYR A 2 -7.74 -8.29 24.42
CA TYR A 2 -7.13 -7.57 23.29
C TYR A 2 -8.16 -7.50 22.15
N GLU A 3 -8.38 -6.31 21.58
CA GLU A 3 -9.26 -6.15 20.43
C GLU A 3 -8.63 -6.80 19.19
N GLN A 4 -9.34 -7.76 18.59
CA GLN A 4 -9.09 -8.27 17.25
C GLN A 4 -10.38 -8.15 16.45
N LYS A 5 -10.34 -7.37 15.37
CA LYS A 5 -11.50 -7.18 14.50
C LYS A 5 -11.14 -7.48 13.05
N LEU A 6 -11.84 -8.46 12.48
CA LEU A 6 -11.86 -8.72 11.05
C LEU A 6 -12.98 -7.91 10.40
N PHE A 7 -12.69 -7.33 9.24
CA PHE A 7 -13.68 -6.59 8.48
C PHE A 7 -13.31 -6.56 7.00
N THR A 8 -14.29 -6.43 6.12
CA THR A 8 -14.06 -6.26 4.69
C THR A 8 -14.85 -5.05 4.21
N THR A 9 -14.18 -4.10 3.58
CA THR A 9 -14.80 -2.91 2.99
C THR A 9 -14.47 -2.81 1.50
N LYS A 10 -15.15 -1.88 0.81
CA LYS A 10 -14.77 -1.48 -0.54
C LYS A 10 -13.29 -1.10 -0.64
N ALA A 11 -12.78 -0.33 0.33
CA ALA A 11 -11.38 0.10 0.36
C ALA A 11 -10.40 -1.07 0.55
N THR A 12 -10.68 -2.02 1.45
CA THR A 12 -9.78 -3.17 1.65
C THR A 12 -9.72 -4.05 0.40
N LYS A 13 -10.87 -4.30 -0.25
CA LYS A 13 -10.93 -5.02 -1.53
C LYS A 13 -10.24 -4.26 -2.66
N TRP A 14 -10.43 -2.94 -2.76
CA TRP A 14 -9.80 -2.12 -3.78
C TRP A 14 -8.26 -2.14 -3.65
N ILE A 15 -7.73 -1.97 -2.44
CA ILE A 15 -6.29 -2.03 -2.19
C ILE A 15 -5.73 -3.42 -2.50
N ALA A 16 -6.47 -4.48 -2.17
CA ALA A 16 -6.05 -5.83 -2.53
C ALA A 16 -6.00 -6.06 -4.03
N LEU A 17 -7.01 -5.59 -4.77
CA LEU A 17 -7.02 -5.67 -6.22
C LEU A 17 -5.86 -4.87 -6.81
N ALA A 18 -5.66 -3.62 -6.39
CA ALA A 18 -4.55 -2.78 -6.83
C ALA A 18 -3.18 -3.43 -6.57
N GLY A 19 -3.00 -4.06 -5.40
CA GLY A 19 -1.79 -4.81 -5.09
C GLY A 19 -1.54 -5.99 -6.02
N ASN A 20 -2.56 -6.83 -6.23
CA ASN A 20 -2.44 -7.97 -7.15
C ASN A 20 -2.07 -7.49 -8.56
N LEU A 21 -2.74 -6.45 -9.04
CA LEU A 21 -2.47 -5.84 -10.35
C LEU A 21 -1.04 -5.30 -10.44
N ILE A 22 -0.62 -4.42 -9.52
CA ILE A 22 0.73 -3.85 -9.50
C ILE A 22 1.77 -4.96 -9.50
N SER A 23 1.63 -5.96 -8.64
CA SER A 23 2.58 -7.07 -8.57
C SER A 23 2.63 -7.89 -9.86
N SER A 24 1.49 -8.15 -10.49
CA SER A 24 1.46 -8.84 -11.79
C SER A 24 2.08 -7.99 -12.90
N PHE A 25 1.86 -6.69 -12.91
CA PHE A 25 2.44 -5.79 -13.92
C PHE A 25 3.94 -5.58 -13.75
N GLU A 26 4.45 -5.56 -12.53
CA GLU A 26 5.89 -5.62 -12.27
C GLU A 26 6.50 -6.88 -12.90
N ASN A 27 5.87 -8.04 -12.70
CA ASN A 27 6.33 -9.30 -13.30
C ASN A 27 6.24 -9.28 -14.82
N ILE A 28 5.12 -8.80 -15.39
CA ILE A 28 4.94 -8.69 -16.84
C ILE A 28 6.00 -7.77 -17.44
N HIS A 29 6.26 -6.63 -16.80
CA HIS A 29 7.30 -5.71 -17.24
C HIS A 29 8.69 -6.34 -17.15
N GLY A 30 9.03 -7.01 -16.05
CA GLY A 30 10.33 -7.62 -15.85
C GLY A 30 10.60 -8.84 -16.74
N ILE A 31 9.58 -9.66 -17.02
CA ILE A 31 9.71 -10.91 -17.78
C ILE A 31 9.51 -10.67 -19.28
N LEU A 32 8.50 -9.89 -19.66
CA LEU A 32 8.09 -9.70 -21.05
C LEU A 32 8.53 -8.36 -21.64
N GLY A 33 9.06 -7.43 -20.82
CA GLY A 33 9.42 -6.08 -21.26
C GLY A 33 8.23 -5.16 -21.52
N LEU A 34 7.00 -5.64 -21.36
CA LEU A 34 5.78 -4.87 -21.62
C LEU A 34 5.57 -3.80 -20.56
N ASN A 35 5.49 -2.53 -20.98
CA ASN A 35 5.23 -1.42 -20.07
C ASN A 35 3.90 -0.70 -20.40
N GLU A 36 3.44 -0.74 -21.64
CA GLU A 36 2.19 -0.11 -22.06
C GLU A 36 0.96 -0.90 -21.60
N ILE A 37 0.67 -0.85 -20.30
CA ILE A 37 -0.50 -1.49 -19.70
C ILE A 37 -1.37 -0.41 -19.07
N TYR A 38 -2.66 -0.42 -19.41
CA TYR A 38 -3.64 0.55 -18.95
C TYR A 38 -4.80 -0.15 -18.27
N ILE A 39 -5.39 0.53 -17.29
CA ILE A 39 -6.36 0.00 -16.36
C ILE A 39 -7.68 0.73 -16.51
N ASP A 40 -8.75 -0.05 -16.36
CA ASP A 40 -10.14 0.36 -16.30
C ASP A 40 -10.36 1.68 -15.55
N ASN A 41 -11.09 2.59 -16.19
CA ASN A 41 -11.40 3.91 -15.68
C ASN A 41 -12.27 3.83 -14.41
N SER A 42 -13.24 2.93 -14.38
CA SER A 42 -14.16 2.73 -13.26
C SER A 42 -13.45 2.14 -12.05
N PHE A 43 -12.50 1.22 -12.25
CA PHE A 43 -11.64 0.75 -11.17
C PHE A 43 -10.73 1.86 -10.64
N TYR A 44 -10.06 2.59 -11.53
CA TYR A 44 -9.18 3.70 -11.12
C TYR A 44 -9.97 4.77 -10.34
N ASN A 45 -11.20 5.05 -10.77
CA ASN A 45 -12.16 5.85 -10.03
C ASN A 45 -12.80 5.04 -8.90
N TYR A 46 -12.12 4.98 -7.75
CA TYR A 46 -12.61 4.33 -6.53
C TYR A 46 -14.10 4.53 -6.22
N VAL A 47 -14.70 5.70 -6.50
CA VAL A 47 -16.12 5.93 -6.22
C VAL A 47 -17.02 5.06 -7.10
N GLU A 48 -16.67 4.90 -8.37
CA GLU A 48 -17.43 4.15 -9.38
C GLU A 48 -17.22 2.64 -9.29
N TRP A 49 -16.04 2.20 -8.82
CA TRP A 49 -15.72 0.78 -8.70
C TRP A 49 -16.73 -0.01 -7.86
N VAL A 50 -17.09 -1.23 -8.26
CA VAL A 50 -17.88 -2.16 -7.46
C VAL A 50 -17.10 -3.46 -7.31
N PRO A 51 -16.79 -3.95 -6.10
CA PRO A 51 -16.04 -5.20 -5.95
C PRO A 51 -16.73 -6.38 -6.64
N GLY A 52 -15.96 -7.16 -7.41
CA GLY A 52 -16.46 -8.26 -8.22
C GLY A 52 -16.99 -7.85 -9.60
N SER A 53 -17.02 -6.55 -9.95
CA SER A 53 -17.36 -6.13 -11.31
C SER A 53 -16.27 -6.51 -12.31
N SER A 54 -16.60 -6.38 -13.60
CA SER A 54 -15.60 -6.52 -14.66
C SER A 54 -14.49 -5.48 -14.50
N LEU A 55 -13.25 -5.89 -14.78
CA LEU A 55 -12.07 -5.06 -14.78
C LEU A 55 -11.37 -5.20 -16.12
N ILE A 56 -11.32 -4.11 -16.88
CA ILE A 56 -10.61 -4.09 -18.16
C ILE A 56 -9.13 -3.75 -17.94
N VAL A 57 -8.25 -4.59 -18.48
CA VAL A 57 -6.82 -4.31 -18.59
C VAL A 57 -6.45 -4.33 -20.06
N SER A 58 -6.02 -3.20 -20.59
CA SER A 58 -5.63 -3.09 -21.99
C SER A 58 -4.11 -3.06 -22.14
N VAL A 59 -3.60 -3.85 -23.07
CA VAL A 59 -2.19 -3.85 -23.47
C VAL A 59 -2.05 -2.98 -24.72
N GLY A 60 -1.33 -1.85 -24.61
CA GLY A 60 -1.29 -0.78 -25.61
C GLY A 60 -0.62 -1.16 -26.92
N GLU A 61 0.33 -2.09 -26.88
CA GLU A 61 1.01 -2.61 -28.07
C GLU A 61 0.18 -3.69 -28.74
N THR A 62 0.12 -3.68 -30.07
CA THR A 62 -0.41 -4.81 -30.84
C THR A 62 0.46 -6.02 -30.53
N CYS A 63 -0.06 -6.91 -29.69
CA CYS A 63 0.70 -8.02 -29.13
C CYS A 63 0.48 -9.25 -29.99
N LYS A 64 1.57 -9.95 -30.33
CA LYS A 64 1.45 -11.31 -30.88
C LYS A 64 0.62 -12.16 -29.91
N LYS A 65 -0.19 -13.07 -30.45
CA LYS A 65 -1.08 -13.95 -29.66
C LYS A 65 -0.37 -14.67 -28.51
N ASP A 66 0.89 -15.05 -28.70
CA ASP A 66 1.70 -15.72 -27.67
C ASP A 66 2.02 -14.80 -26.48
N ILE A 67 2.31 -13.52 -26.73
CA ILE A 67 2.54 -12.52 -25.68
C ILE A 67 1.26 -12.30 -24.88
N LEU A 68 0.11 -12.20 -25.55
CA LEU A 68 -1.19 -12.04 -24.90
C LEU A 68 -1.53 -13.24 -24.00
N ASN A 69 -1.17 -14.46 -24.41
CA ASN A 69 -1.32 -15.65 -23.56
C ASN A 69 -0.42 -15.59 -22.32
N SER A 70 0.85 -15.20 -22.47
CA SER A 70 1.76 -15.01 -21.33
C SER A 70 1.26 -13.93 -20.36
N VAL A 71 0.68 -12.84 -20.86
CA VAL A 71 0.04 -11.82 -20.02
C VAL A 71 -1.13 -12.42 -19.23
N LYS A 72 -2.00 -13.22 -19.86
CA LYS A 72 -3.12 -13.91 -19.18
C LYS A 72 -2.63 -14.87 -18.09
N GLU A 73 -1.49 -15.53 -18.30
CA GLU A 73 -0.93 -16.45 -17.31
C GLU A 73 -0.34 -15.74 -16.09
N LEU A 74 0.33 -14.60 -16.32
CA LEU A 74 0.97 -13.77 -15.29
C LEU A 74 0.00 -12.86 -14.54
N LEU A 75 -1.08 -12.43 -15.19
CA LEU A 75 -2.10 -11.56 -14.61
C LEU A 75 -3.24 -12.41 -14.03
N ARG A 76 -3.08 -12.79 -12.77
CA ARG A 76 -4.10 -13.56 -12.03
C ARG A 76 -4.70 -12.69 -10.93
N VAL A 77 -6.00 -12.49 -11.02
CA VAL A 77 -6.79 -11.77 -10.04
C VAL A 77 -7.83 -12.74 -9.47
N ASP A 78 -8.06 -12.65 -8.16
CA ASP A 78 -9.13 -13.41 -7.52
C ASP A 78 -10.49 -12.91 -8.02
N ASN A 79 -11.37 -13.81 -8.46
CA ASN A 79 -12.69 -13.46 -8.98
C ASN A 79 -13.57 -12.77 -7.91
N ASP A 80 -13.30 -12.98 -6.61
CA ASP A 80 -13.97 -12.26 -5.51
C ASP A 80 -13.59 -10.77 -5.44
N LEU A 81 -12.49 -10.40 -6.09
CA LEU A 81 -12.02 -9.03 -6.23
C LEU A 81 -12.51 -8.41 -7.54
N ALA A 82 -12.34 -9.08 -8.69
CA ALA A 82 -12.80 -8.60 -9.99
C ALA A 82 -12.86 -9.70 -11.05
N ASN A 83 -13.73 -9.51 -12.05
CA ASN A 83 -13.77 -10.33 -13.26
C ASN A 83 -12.87 -9.73 -14.34
N LEU A 84 -11.68 -10.29 -14.53
CA LEU A 84 -10.65 -9.72 -15.40
C LEU A 84 -10.99 -9.91 -16.89
N VAL A 85 -10.93 -8.81 -17.65
CA VAL A 85 -11.04 -8.79 -19.11
C VAL A 85 -9.77 -8.16 -19.67
N ILE A 86 -9.01 -8.92 -20.46
CA ILE A 86 -7.78 -8.42 -21.09
C ILE A 86 -8.10 -8.04 -22.54
N ALA A 87 -7.93 -6.75 -22.85
CA ALA A 87 -8.12 -6.20 -24.18
C ALA A 87 -6.78 -5.99 -24.89
N GLU A 88 -6.75 -6.30 -26.19
CA GLU A 88 -5.61 -5.97 -27.06
C GLU A 88 -5.79 -4.57 -27.63
N GLY A 89 -4.71 -3.79 -27.62
CA GLY A 89 -4.72 -2.39 -28.03
C GLY A 89 -5.32 -1.49 -26.95
N ARG A 90 -5.03 -0.19 -27.07
CA ARG A 90 -5.56 0.82 -26.15
C ARG A 90 -7.07 0.95 -26.32
N THR A 91 -7.80 0.92 -25.22
CA THR A 91 -9.27 1.08 -25.22
C THR A 91 -9.66 2.41 -24.57
N SER A 92 -10.85 2.93 -24.91
CA SER A 92 -11.40 4.13 -24.25
C SER A 92 -11.81 3.87 -22.79
N GLU A 93 -12.03 2.61 -22.43
CA GLU A 93 -12.46 2.17 -21.10
C GLU A 93 -11.30 1.97 -20.12
N ALA A 94 -10.06 1.83 -20.63
CA ALA A 94 -8.85 1.68 -19.84
C ALA A 94 -7.77 2.70 -20.25
N LEU A 95 -7.76 3.85 -19.58
CA LEU A 95 -6.90 4.99 -19.96
C LEU A 95 -5.73 5.22 -18.99
N TYR A 96 -5.78 4.66 -17.78
CA TYR A 96 -4.81 4.94 -16.74
C TYR A 96 -3.64 3.98 -16.80
N HIS A 97 -2.43 4.49 -17.04
CA HIS A 97 -1.22 3.67 -17.03
C HIS A 97 -1.04 3.00 -15.67
N TRP A 98 -0.73 1.71 -15.64
CA TRP A 98 -0.73 0.91 -14.41
C TRP A 98 0.14 1.46 -13.26
N ARG A 99 1.27 2.10 -13.57
CA ARG A 99 2.14 2.74 -12.56
C ARG A 99 1.45 3.87 -11.79
N THR A 100 0.35 4.43 -12.28
CA THR A 100 -0.43 5.42 -11.53
C THR A 100 -1.17 4.80 -10.33
N LEU A 101 -1.32 3.47 -10.30
CA LEU A 101 -1.95 2.76 -9.18
C LEU A 101 -1.17 2.92 -7.86
N TYR A 102 0.15 3.09 -7.89
CA TYR A 102 0.94 3.28 -6.67
C TYR A 102 0.49 4.52 -5.88
N SER A 103 0.36 5.67 -6.55
CA SER A 103 -0.15 6.89 -5.92
C SER A 103 -1.63 6.78 -5.57
N ARG A 104 -2.40 6.07 -6.40
CA ARG A 104 -3.82 5.87 -6.14
C ARG A 104 -4.09 5.05 -4.86
N VAL A 105 -3.24 4.07 -4.55
CA VAL A 105 -3.28 3.31 -3.29
C VAL A 105 -3.10 4.23 -2.09
N LEU A 106 -2.18 5.20 -2.16
CA LEU A 106 -2.00 6.20 -1.10
C LEU A 106 -3.28 7.02 -0.90
N GLU A 107 -3.88 7.53 -1.98
CA GLU A 107 -5.11 8.32 -1.92
C GLU A 107 -6.27 7.53 -1.29
N VAL A 108 -6.53 6.31 -1.79
CA VAL A 108 -7.62 5.46 -1.28
C VAL A 108 -7.41 5.15 0.21
N PHE A 109 -6.16 4.87 0.64
CA PHE A 109 -5.84 4.68 2.05
C PHE A 109 -6.14 5.93 2.88
N LEU A 110 -5.65 7.10 2.45
CA LEU A 110 -5.81 8.35 3.18
C LEU A 110 -7.29 8.74 3.34
N ASP A 111 -8.09 8.54 2.30
CA ASP A 111 -9.48 9.01 2.29
C ASP A 111 -10.44 8.03 2.98
N ASN A 112 -10.14 6.72 2.97
CA ASN A 112 -11.11 5.70 3.38
C ASN A 112 -10.70 4.89 4.62
N MET A 113 -9.42 4.88 5.00
CA MET A 113 -8.93 3.98 6.06
C MET A 113 -8.32 4.73 7.24
N VAL A 114 -7.72 5.89 7.01
CA VAL A 114 -7.11 6.72 8.08
C VAL A 114 -8.12 7.06 9.17
N GLY A 115 -9.37 7.39 8.81
CA GLY A 115 -10.41 7.74 9.78
C GLY A 115 -10.62 6.64 10.84
N PHE A 116 -10.50 5.37 10.43
CA PHE A 116 -10.60 4.23 11.33
C PHE A 116 -9.46 4.26 12.38
N LEU A 117 -8.21 4.41 11.95
CA LEU A 117 -7.06 4.49 12.86
C LEU A 117 -7.12 5.75 13.74
N LYS A 118 -7.55 6.88 13.20
CA LYS A 118 -7.72 8.13 13.96
C LYS A 118 -8.67 7.95 15.14
N SER A 119 -9.77 7.22 14.97
CA SER A 119 -10.69 6.91 16.08
C SER A 119 -10.01 6.16 17.24
N LYS A 120 -8.97 5.37 16.95
CA LYS A 120 -8.20 4.61 17.95
C LYS A 120 -7.13 5.45 18.64
N THR A 121 -6.67 6.55 18.03
CA THR A 121 -5.62 7.42 18.59
C THR A 121 -6.01 8.05 19.94
N VAL A 122 -7.31 8.19 20.24
CA VAL A 122 -7.79 8.64 21.56
C VAL A 122 -7.35 7.68 22.67
N VAL A 123 -7.47 6.37 22.43
CA VAL A 123 -7.03 5.33 23.36
C VAL A 123 -5.50 5.27 23.38
N THR A 124 -4.84 5.38 22.22
CA THR A 124 -3.38 5.40 22.15
C THR A 124 -2.77 6.57 22.92
N ASN A 125 -3.35 7.77 22.85
CA ASN A 125 -2.83 8.92 23.60
C ASN A 125 -3.05 8.77 25.11
N SER A 126 -4.23 8.29 25.53
CA SER A 126 -4.59 8.22 26.96
C SER A 126 -4.01 7.01 27.69
N LYS A 127 -3.95 5.85 27.02
CA LYS A 127 -3.54 4.57 27.62
C LYS A 127 -2.25 4.03 27.04
N ARG A 128 -1.66 4.72 26.04
CA ARG A 128 -0.44 4.29 25.35
C ARG A 128 -0.59 2.94 24.63
N ILE A 129 -1.83 2.51 24.36
CA ILE A 129 -2.12 1.26 23.64
C ILE A 129 -2.10 1.53 22.13
N GLU A 130 -1.24 0.82 21.41
CA GLU A 130 -1.15 0.94 19.97
C GLU A 130 -2.09 -0.03 19.25
N TYR A 131 -2.55 0.37 18.07
CA TYR A 131 -3.41 -0.42 17.20
C TYR A 131 -2.74 -0.55 15.84
N MET A 132 -2.83 -1.73 15.23
CA MET A 132 -2.34 -2.00 13.88
C MET A 132 -3.51 -2.42 12.99
N LEU A 133 -3.56 -1.82 11.81
CA LEU A 133 -4.42 -2.14 10.70
C LEU A 133 -3.58 -2.86 9.64
N LEU A 134 -4.10 -3.99 9.14
CA LEU A 134 -3.54 -4.72 8.02
C LEU A 134 -4.59 -4.89 6.93
N VAL A 135 -4.15 -4.88 5.67
CA VAL A 135 -4.94 -5.34 4.53
C VAL A 135 -4.28 -6.58 3.95
N SER A 136 -4.97 -7.71 4.02
CA SER A 136 -4.50 -9.00 3.51
C SER A 136 -4.39 -9.00 1.98
N ARG A 137 -3.77 -10.06 1.45
CA ARG A 137 -3.69 -10.27 -0.01
C ARG A 137 -5.05 -10.48 -0.70
N LYS A 138 -6.06 -10.92 0.06
CA LYS A 138 -7.42 -11.21 -0.41
C LYS A 138 -8.42 -10.07 -0.15
N GLY A 139 -7.97 -8.99 0.49
CA GLY A 139 -8.82 -7.81 0.75
C GLY A 139 -9.59 -7.88 2.06
N GLU A 140 -9.22 -8.76 2.99
CA GLU A 140 -9.68 -8.65 4.37
C GLU A 140 -8.85 -7.59 5.11
N GLY A 141 -9.53 -6.76 5.89
CA GLY A 141 -8.95 -5.87 6.88
C GLY A 141 -8.87 -6.55 8.24
N VAL A 142 -7.76 -6.36 8.95
CA VAL A 142 -7.58 -6.81 10.33
C VAL A 142 -7.14 -5.63 11.18
N VAL A 143 -7.78 -5.43 12.32
CA VAL A 143 -7.29 -4.54 13.36
C VAL A 143 -6.89 -5.34 14.58
N LEU A 144 -5.69 -5.08 15.06
CA LEU A 144 -5.07 -5.74 16.19
C LEU A 144 -4.68 -4.69 17.23
N GLN A 145 -5.07 -4.94 18.47
CA GLN A 145 -4.60 -4.17 19.62
C GLN A 145 -3.26 -4.72 20.11
N GLY A 146 -2.30 -3.84 20.32
CA GLY A 146 -0.99 -4.13 20.87
C GLY A 146 -0.94 -3.95 22.39
N ASP A 147 0.28 -3.92 22.91
CA ASP A 147 0.59 -3.59 24.28
C ASP A 147 0.77 -2.06 24.45
N VAL A 148 1.12 -1.66 25.67
CA VAL A 148 1.60 -0.31 25.98
C VAL A 148 2.88 -0.01 25.20
N ASP A 149 2.86 1.09 24.44
CA ASP A 149 3.94 1.64 23.61
C ASP A 149 4.51 0.70 22.54
N ARG A 150 3.80 -0.39 22.20
CA ARG A 150 4.23 -1.29 21.12
C ARG A 150 3.13 -2.18 20.57
N ILE A 151 3.22 -2.49 19.29
CA ILE A 151 2.57 -3.64 18.68
C ILE A 151 3.59 -4.52 17.95
N ARG A 152 3.49 -5.84 18.13
CA ARG A 152 4.34 -6.83 17.46
C ARG A 152 3.48 -7.90 16.86
N ILE A 153 3.63 -8.10 15.55
CA ILE A 153 3.04 -9.23 14.84
C ILE A 153 4.16 -10.01 14.15
N PRO A 154 3.98 -11.33 13.95
CA PRO A 154 4.86 -12.09 13.06
C PRO A 154 4.84 -11.48 11.65
N ARG A 155 5.83 -11.83 10.81
CA ARG A 155 5.87 -11.37 9.42
C ARG A 155 4.60 -11.85 8.69
N VAL A 156 3.74 -10.91 8.31
CA VAL A 156 2.52 -11.18 7.55
C VAL A 156 2.68 -10.66 6.13
N ARG A 157 2.31 -11.47 5.13
CA ARG A 157 2.16 -11.00 3.76
C ARG A 157 0.89 -10.17 3.66
N ALA A 158 1.04 -8.86 3.60
CA ALA A 158 -0.03 -7.89 3.49
C ALA A 158 0.24 -6.93 2.33
N TRP A 159 -0.80 -6.27 1.82
CA TRP A 159 -0.64 -5.15 0.90
C TRP A 159 -0.39 -3.84 1.64
N LEU A 160 -0.90 -3.73 2.86
CA LEU A 160 -0.83 -2.51 3.66
C LEU A 160 -0.68 -2.86 5.12
N ILE A 161 0.18 -2.10 5.80
CA ILE A 161 0.26 -2.07 7.26
C ILE A 161 0.18 -0.62 7.70
N ALA A 162 -0.60 -0.33 8.73
CA ALA A 162 -0.61 0.99 9.34
C ALA A 162 -0.85 0.85 10.84
N HIS A 163 -0.20 1.65 11.66
CA HIS A 163 -0.38 1.57 13.10
C HIS A 163 -0.42 2.95 13.76
N THR A 164 -0.94 2.98 14.97
CA THR A 164 -1.04 4.21 15.76
C THR A 164 0.19 4.40 16.64
N HIS A 165 0.65 5.63 16.78
CA HIS A 165 1.58 6.04 17.84
C HIS A 165 0.93 7.06 18.79
N PRO A 166 1.42 7.17 20.03
CA PRO A 166 1.06 8.29 20.89
C PRO A 166 1.60 9.60 20.31
N SER A 167 0.75 10.62 20.32
CA SER A 167 1.09 11.94 19.80
C SER A 167 2.14 12.62 20.70
N PRO A 168 3.04 13.45 20.14
CA PRO A 168 3.12 13.88 18.75
C PRO A 168 4.01 12.98 17.85
N HIS A 169 4.39 11.79 18.30
CA HIS A 169 5.44 10.99 17.67
C HIS A 169 4.98 10.21 16.44
N SER A 170 4.78 10.89 15.31
CA SER A 170 4.30 10.24 14.07
C SER A 170 5.39 9.66 13.17
N PHE A 171 6.64 9.61 13.61
CA PHE A 171 7.72 9.10 12.76
C PHE A 171 7.99 7.61 13.03
N PHE A 172 8.42 6.90 11.99
CA PHE A 172 8.80 5.49 12.08
C PHE A 172 9.97 5.30 13.04
N SER A 173 9.82 4.39 14.00
CA SER A 173 10.92 3.86 14.80
C SER A 173 11.81 2.94 13.94
N PRO A 174 13.00 2.54 14.43
CA PRO A 174 13.82 1.54 13.74
C PRO A 174 13.05 0.24 13.49
N LYS A 175 12.23 -0.21 14.45
CA LYS A 175 11.46 -1.44 14.30
C LYS A 175 10.34 -1.31 13.27
N ASP A 176 9.75 -0.11 13.16
CA ASP A 176 8.75 0.15 12.13
C ASP A 176 9.39 0.18 10.73
N MET A 177 10.62 0.68 10.62
CA MET A 177 11.38 0.64 9.36
C MET A 177 11.75 -0.80 8.96
N GLU A 178 12.16 -1.64 9.92
CA GLU A 178 12.40 -3.06 9.68
C GLU A 178 11.13 -3.74 9.15
N THR A 179 9.99 -3.48 9.80
CA THR A 179 8.67 -4.00 9.39
C THR A 179 8.25 -3.50 8.01
N SER A 180 8.47 -2.21 7.73
CA SER A 180 8.14 -1.59 6.44
C SER A 180 9.01 -2.14 5.31
N ARG A 181 10.30 -2.36 5.57
CA ARG A 181 11.21 -3.01 4.62
C ARG A 181 10.76 -4.44 4.33
N ASP A 182 10.47 -5.22 5.37
CA ASP A 182 9.99 -6.59 5.20
C ASP A 182 8.65 -6.64 4.43
N LEU A 183 7.75 -5.68 4.68
CA LEU A 183 6.51 -5.50 3.92
C LEU A 183 6.80 -5.28 2.43
N PHE A 184 7.69 -4.34 2.09
CA PHE A 184 7.99 -3.99 0.70
C PHE A 184 8.72 -5.10 -0.06
N VAL A 185 9.63 -5.84 0.59
CA VAL A 185 10.28 -7.03 -0.01
C VAL A 185 9.24 -8.09 -0.33
N ASN A 186 8.17 -8.17 0.46
CA ASN A 186 7.02 -9.01 0.18
C ASN A 186 5.96 -8.24 -0.64
N GLN A 187 6.37 -7.35 -1.54
CA GLN A 187 5.53 -6.57 -2.48
C GLN A 187 4.43 -5.70 -1.86
N GLY A 188 4.37 -5.57 -0.53
CA GLY A 188 3.42 -4.68 0.11
C GLY A 188 3.62 -3.25 -0.36
N LEU A 189 2.56 -2.45 -0.37
CA LEU A 189 2.53 -1.17 -1.06
C LEU A 189 2.70 0.03 -0.13
N LEU A 190 2.23 -0.09 1.12
CA LEU A 190 2.10 1.05 2.01
C LEU A 190 2.28 0.66 3.47
N SER A 191 3.13 1.43 4.16
CA SER A 191 3.31 1.41 5.61
C SER A 191 2.98 2.79 6.18
N ALA A 192 2.25 2.89 7.30
CA ALA A 192 1.91 4.18 7.88
C ALA A 192 1.91 4.23 9.40
N VAL A 193 2.29 5.38 9.95
CA VAL A 193 2.18 5.75 11.36
C VAL A 193 1.14 6.86 11.50
N VAL A 194 0.13 6.63 12.33
CA VAL A 194 -0.99 7.55 12.54
C VAL A 194 -0.98 8.05 13.99
N THR A 195 -0.94 9.36 14.21
CA THR A 195 -1.16 9.97 15.53
C THR A 195 -2.50 10.72 15.52
N SER A 196 -2.87 11.44 16.57
CA SER A 196 -4.08 12.28 16.51
C SER A 196 -3.88 13.49 15.58
N THR A 197 -2.67 14.06 15.50
CA THR A 197 -2.39 15.32 14.79
C THR A 197 -1.76 15.14 13.41
N THR A 198 -1.09 14.02 13.16
CA THR A 198 -0.30 13.82 11.94
C THR A 198 -0.40 12.38 11.44
N ILE A 199 0.02 12.19 10.19
CA ILE A 199 0.13 10.87 9.54
C ILE A 199 1.45 10.87 8.78
N CYS A 200 2.27 9.86 9.01
CA CYS A 200 3.48 9.62 8.24
C CYS A 200 3.31 8.34 7.45
N VAL A 201 3.48 8.41 6.14
CA VAL A 201 3.27 7.28 5.23
C VAL A 201 4.55 7.03 4.44
N LEU A 202 4.93 5.77 4.38
CA LEU A 202 5.94 5.26 3.48
C LEU A 202 5.23 4.38 2.45
N TYR A 203 5.31 4.70 1.17
CA TYR A 203 4.61 3.94 0.13
C TYR A 203 5.51 3.68 -1.07
N ARG A 204 5.29 2.56 -1.76
CA ARG A 204 5.97 2.23 -3.00
C ARG A 204 5.45 3.12 -4.13
N CYS A 205 6.34 3.62 -4.97
CA CYS A 205 6.04 4.37 -6.19
C CYS A 205 6.72 3.75 -7.43
N GLY A 206 7.25 2.54 -7.28
CA GLY A 206 7.94 1.81 -8.33
C GLY A 206 8.35 0.41 -7.86
N ASP A 207 9.05 -0.29 -8.73
CA ASP A 207 9.58 -1.62 -8.43
C ASP A 207 10.79 -1.51 -7.49
N MET A 208 10.81 -2.28 -6.41
CA MET A 208 11.90 -2.18 -5.43
C MET A 208 13.13 -2.91 -5.96
N ASP A 209 14.26 -2.19 -6.02
CA ASP A 209 15.55 -2.77 -6.34
C ASP A 209 16.38 -3.07 -5.07
N VAL A 210 17.52 -3.74 -5.26
CA VAL A 210 18.48 -4.06 -4.17
C VAL A 210 19.01 -2.77 -3.52
N ASP A 211 19.21 -1.72 -4.32
CA ASP A 211 19.75 -0.44 -3.86
C ASP A 211 18.77 0.30 -2.91
N ASP A 212 17.46 0.21 -3.16
CA ASP A 212 16.42 0.70 -2.25
C ASP A 212 16.38 -0.15 -0.95
N TYR A 213 16.51 -1.47 -1.05
CA TYR A 213 16.56 -2.36 0.13
C TYR A 213 17.75 -2.05 1.04
N GLU A 214 18.94 -1.87 0.48
CA GLU A 214 20.15 -1.50 1.23
C GLU A 214 20.00 -0.12 1.88
N LYS A 215 19.44 0.87 1.17
CA LYS A 215 19.15 2.18 1.76
C LYS A 215 18.16 2.07 2.92
N LEU A 216 17.13 1.24 2.85
CA LEU A 216 16.20 1.01 3.96
C LEU A 216 16.91 0.44 5.20
N ILE A 217 17.88 -0.47 5.04
CA ILE A 217 18.74 -0.95 6.15
C ILE A 217 19.55 0.20 6.75
N LEU A 218 20.15 1.05 5.90
CA LEU A 218 20.92 2.19 6.39
C LEU A 218 20.04 3.20 7.13
N ILE A 219 18.85 3.49 6.62
CA ILE A 219 17.85 4.35 7.25
C ILE A 219 17.50 3.82 8.65
N GLU A 220 17.15 2.53 8.75
CA GLU A 220 16.88 1.85 10.03
C GLU A 220 18.04 2.06 11.04
N ARG A 221 19.28 1.77 10.61
CA ARG A 221 20.48 1.94 11.45
C ARG A 221 20.72 3.38 11.88
N LYS A 222 20.40 4.37 11.03
CA LYS A 222 20.51 5.80 11.38
C LYS A 222 19.47 6.19 12.42
N LEU A 223 18.23 5.72 12.28
CA LEU A 223 17.18 5.94 13.28
C LEU A 223 17.53 5.30 14.62
N ALA A 224 18.10 4.09 14.62
CA ALA A 224 18.54 3.42 15.85
C ALA A 224 19.62 4.21 16.61
N LYS A 225 20.39 5.05 15.90
CA LYS A 225 21.41 5.94 16.46
C LYS A 225 20.87 7.35 16.77
N GLY A 226 19.56 7.59 16.67
CA GLY A 226 18.95 8.91 16.84
C GLY A 226 19.26 9.92 15.72
N LYS A 227 19.84 9.47 14.60
CA LYS A 227 20.30 10.34 13.50
C LYS A 227 19.20 10.61 12.48
N VAL A 228 18.08 11.17 12.94
CA VAL A 228 16.85 11.37 12.13
C VAL A 228 17.11 12.20 10.87
N ARG A 229 17.89 13.28 10.96
CA ARG A 229 18.21 14.13 9.80
C ARG A 229 18.97 13.37 8.71
N GLU A 230 19.90 12.49 9.10
CA GLU A 230 20.64 11.65 8.15
C GLU A 230 19.72 10.60 7.51
N ALA A 231 18.81 10.01 8.31
CA ALA A 231 17.80 9.07 7.82
C ALA A 231 16.88 9.72 6.77
N LEU A 232 16.37 10.93 7.02
CA LEU A 232 15.53 11.66 6.07
C LEU A 232 16.25 11.98 4.75
N LYS A 233 17.54 12.36 4.82
CA LYS A 233 18.38 12.58 3.62
C LYS A 233 18.57 11.31 2.79
N LEU A 234 18.60 10.14 3.43
CA LEU A 234 18.66 8.85 2.73
C LEU A 234 17.30 8.48 2.16
N MET A 235 16.21 8.71 2.90
CA MET A 235 14.85 8.47 2.42
C MET A 235 14.54 9.25 1.14
N SER A 236 15.00 10.51 1.02
CA SER A 236 14.79 11.31 -0.20
C SER A 236 15.56 10.81 -1.43
N ARG A 237 16.42 9.80 -1.27
CA ARG A 237 17.22 9.16 -2.34
C ARG A 237 16.70 7.78 -2.72
N LEU A 238 15.62 7.30 -2.09
CA LEU A 238 14.93 6.09 -2.50
C LEU A 238 14.25 6.35 -3.85
N LYS A 239 14.37 5.41 -4.80
CA LYS A 239 13.79 5.55 -6.14
C LYS A 239 12.34 5.10 -6.16
N SER A 240 12.07 3.97 -5.52
CA SER A 240 10.79 3.27 -5.62
C SER A 240 9.96 3.33 -4.34
N VAL A 241 10.39 4.09 -3.33
CA VAL A 241 9.68 4.31 -2.08
C VAL A 241 9.70 5.79 -1.73
N ARG A 242 8.56 6.35 -1.32
CA ARG A 242 8.42 7.75 -0.94
C ARG A 242 7.84 7.91 0.45
N LEU A 243 8.32 8.93 1.15
CA LEU A 243 7.80 9.36 2.44
C LEU A 243 6.86 10.56 2.24
N VAL A 244 5.68 10.50 2.86
CA VAL A 244 4.71 11.60 2.92
C VAL A 244 4.35 11.86 4.37
N LEU A 245 4.47 13.13 4.80
CA LEU A 245 3.97 13.59 6.09
C LEU A 245 2.78 14.51 5.85
N LYS A 246 1.62 14.17 6.42
CA LYS A 246 0.39 14.97 6.32
C LYS A 246 -0.02 15.44 7.70
N GLY A 247 -0.12 16.77 7.88
CA GLY A 247 -0.75 17.37 9.05
C GLY A 247 -2.28 17.29 8.94
N VAL A 248 -2.97 17.21 10.07
CA VAL A 248 -4.43 17.28 10.11
C VAL A 248 -4.85 18.70 10.48
N HIS A 249 -5.57 19.38 9.57
CA HIS A 249 -6.43 20.49 9.97
C HIS A 249 -7.61 19.89 10.73
N LEU A 250 -7.66 20.11 12.04
CA LEU A 250 -8.85 19.84 12.85
C LEU A 250 -9.92 20.84 12.42
N ASN A 251 -10.79 20.46 11.49
CA ASN A 251 -12.08 21.11 11.38
C ASN A 251 -12.91 20.64 12.59
N LEU A 252 -12.72 21.32 13.72
CA LEU A 252 -13.68 21.32 14.82
C LEU A 252 -14.93 22.01 14.26
N ARG A 253 -15.93 21.22 13.87
CA ARG A 253 -17.31 21.69 13.78
C ARG A 253 -17.95 21.57 15.15
#